data_AF-A0A2M8P7L3-F1
#
_entry.id   AF-A0A2M8P7L3-F1
#
_cell.length_a   1.000
_cell.length_b   1.000
_cell.length_c   1.000
_cell.angle_alpha   90.00
_cell.angle_beta   90.00
_cell.angle_gamma   90.00
#
_symmetry.space_group_name_H-M   'P 1'
#
loop_
_entity.id
_entity.type
_entity.pdbx_description
1 polymer ?
#
loop_
_entity_poly.entity_id
_entity_poly.type
_entity_poly.pdbx_seq_one_letter_code
_entity_poly.pdbx_strand_id
1 'polypeptide(L)'
;MRKLPYAHILQSWEWGEFKLATTGWHPQRLAFERDGQVVAMASVGVRKVGPFKVMYVSKGPALDYTDVTLFTDVITTLENRAKQQHAIWLKIDPDVVLATGLPDSEDDKLNMTG
;
A
#
# COMPACT_ATOMS: atom_id res chain seq x y z
N MET A 1 -19.07 0.30 6.81
CA MET A 1 -17.70 0.52 6.33
C MET A 1 -17.70 0.45 4.81
N ARG A 2 -17.26 1.51 4.12
CA ARG A 2 -17.11 1.48 2.66
C ARG A 2 -15.93 0.58 2.32
N LYS A 3 -16.11 -0.34 1.37
CA LYS A 3 -15.03 -1.20 0.88
C LYS A 3 -14.18 -0.36 -0.08
N LEU A 4 -12.92 -0.11 0.27
CA LEU A 4 -11.97 0.50 -0.66
C LEU A 4 -11.61 -0.51 -1.76
N PRO A 5 -11.42 -0.07 -3.01
CA PRO A 5 -10.82 -0.89 -4.05
C PRO A 5 -9.45 -1.43 -3.59
N TYR A 6 -9.10 -2.63 -4.03
CA TYR A 6 -7.82 -3.28 -3.73
C TYR A 6 -7.49 -3.41 -2.22
N ALA A 7 -8.53 -3.44 -1.37
CA ALA A 7 -8.35 -3.76 0.05
C ALA A 7 -7.88 -5.21 0.22
N HIS A 8 -6.79 -5.41 0.96
CA HIS A 8 -6.15 -6.71 1.14
C HIS A 8 -5.98 -7.05 2.63
N ILE A 9 -5.99 -8.33 3.01
CA ILE A 9 -5.88 -8.78 4.41
C ILE A 9 -4.60 -8.29 5.10
N LEU A 10 -3.49 -8.15 4.35
CA LEU A 10 -2.23 -7.61 4.86
C LEU A 10 -2.29 -6.11 5.21
N GLN A 11 -3.36 -5.42 4.83
CA GLN A 11 -3.64 -4.02 5.21
C GLN A 11 -4.59 -3.94 6.43
N SER A 12 -5.04 -5.06 6.98
CA SER A 12 -5.98 -5.11 8.10
C SER A 12 -5.34 -4.76 9.45
N TRP A 13 -6.18 -4.51 10.46
CA TRP A 13 -5.70 -4.21 11.80
C TRP A 13 -5.02 -5.42 12.43
N GLU A 14 -5.67 -6.58 12.32
CA GLU A 14 -5.25 -7.88 12.85
C GLU A 14 -3.88 -8.28 12.30
N TRP A 15 -3.64 -8.06 11.01
CA TRP A 15 -2.32 -8.32 10.42
C TRP A 15 -1.23 -7.43 11.04
N GLY A 16 -1.52 -6.13 11.19
CA GLY A 16 -0.61 -5.19 11.84
C GLY A 16 -0.26 -5.59 13.27
N GLU A 17 -1.27 -5.94 14.07
CA GLU A 17 -1.08 -6.38 15.47
C GLU A 17 -0.30 -7.70 15.55
N PHE A 18 -0.60 -8.66 14.67
CA PHE A 18 0.17 -9.90 14.58
C PHE A 18 1.65 -9.63 14.28
N LYS A 19 1.94 -8.77 13.31
CA LYS A 19 3.33 -8.42 12.92
C LYS A 19 4.06 -7.65 14.01
N LEU A 20 3.36 -6.79 14.75
CA LEU A 20 3.88 -6.11 15.93
C LEU A 20 4.28 -7.12 17.02
N ALA A 21 3.36 -8.02 17.38
CA ALA A 21 3.57 -8.99 18.45
C ALA A 21 4.65 -10.03 18.14
N THR A 22 4.83 -10.41 16.87
CA THR A 22 5.66 -11.57 16.49
C THR A 22 6.96 -11.24 15.77
N THR A 23 7.08 -10.06 15.14
CA THR A 23 8.20 -9.80 14.21
C THR A 23 8.84 -8.40 14.32
N GLY A 24 8.45 -7.60 15.32
CA GLY A 24 9.03 -6.28 15.59
C GLY A 24 8.69 -5.21 14.55
N TRP A 25 7.70 -5.47 13.69
CA TRP A 25 7.17 -4.50 12.73
C TRP A 25 6.10 -3.64 13.40
N HIS A 26 6.25 -2.33 13.32
CA HIS A 26 5.31 -1.38 13.91
C HIS A 26 4.39 -0.83 12.81
N PRO A 27 3.09 -1.16 12.81
CA PRO A 27 2.16 -0.65 11.80
C PRO A 27 1.88 0.84 12.04
N GLN A 28 2.07 1.65 11.00
CA GLN A 28 1.58 3.03 10.93
C GLN A 28 0.42 3.07 9.95
N ARG A 29 -0.72 3.59 10.40
CA ARG A 29 -1.99 3.53 9.65
C ARG A 29 -2.35 4.92 9.16
N LEU A 30 -2.60 5.02 7.87
CA LEU A 30 -2.89 6.26 7.17
C LEU A 30 -4.26 6.13 6.51
N ALA A 31 -5.09 7.16 6.68
CA ALA A 31 -6.30 7.38 5.92
C ALA A 31 -6.13 8.67 5.13
N PHE A 32 -6.55 8.64 3.86
CA PHE A 32 -6.54 9.78 2.98
C PHE A 32 -7.99 10.18 2.73
N GLU A 33 -8.32 11.44 2.99
CA GLU A 33 -9.68 11.95 2.92
C GLU A 33 -9.80 13.04 1.86
N ARG A 34 -10.89 12.99 1.08
CA ARG A 34 -11.33 14.06 0.17
C ARG A 34 -12.81 14.30 0.42
N ASP A 35 -13.20 15.57 0.60
CA ASP A 35 -14.59 15.96 0.87
C ASP A 35 -15.25 15.20 2.03
N GLY A 36 -14.49 14.93 3.09
CA GLY A 36 -14.96 14.19 4.27
C GLY A 36 -15.15 12.68 4.03
N GLN A 37 -14.68 12.13 2.91
CA GLN A 37 -14.71 10.70 2.61
C GLN A 37 -13.31 10.11 2.55
N VAL A 38 -13.11 8.96 3.20
CA VAL A 38 -11.88 8.17 3.06
C VAL A 38 -11.82 7.58 1.65
N VAL A 39 -10.84 8.01 0.87
CA VAL A 39 -10.61 7.60 -0.52
C VAL A 39 -9.43 6.64 -0.70
N ALA A 40 -8.51 6.60 0.26
CA ALA A 40 -7.42 5.62 0.29
C ALA A 40 -7.00 5.29 1.73
N MET A 41 -6.40 4.12 1.91
CA MET A 41 -5.78 3.71 3.18
C MET A 41 -4.45 3.01 2.94
N ALA A 42 -3.52 3.18 3.88
CA ALA A 42 -2.25 2.46 3.90
C ALA A 42 -1.89 2.04 5.33
N SER A 43 -1.68 0.73 5.52
CA SER A 43 -0.98 0.15 6.65
C SER A 43 0.48 -0.03 6.25
N VAL A 44 1.34 0.78 6.87
CA VAL A 44 2.78 0.83 6.60
C VAL A 44 3.51 0.16 7.76
N GLY A 45 4.07 -1.01 7.53
CA GLY A 45 4.96 -1.64 8.49
C GLY A 45 6.29 -0.91 8.57
N VAL A 46 6.74 -0.54 9.77
CA VAL A 46 8.04 0.09 10.01
C VAL A 46 8.87 -0.80 10.92
N ARG A 47 10.11 -1.11 10.52
CA ARG A 47 11.04 -1.89 11.34
C ARG A 47 12.39 -1.21 11.41
N LYS A 48 13.00 -1.19 12.60
CA LYS A 48 14.39 -0.74 12.78
C LYS A 48 15.37 -1.83 12.38
N VAL A 49 16.42 -1.47 11.66
CA VAL A 49 17.53 -2.34 11.28
C VAL A 49 18.82 -1.58 11.56
N GLY A 50 19.45 -1.87 12.71
CA GLY A 50 20.54 -1.05 13.23
C GLY A 50 20.12 0.41 13.44
N PRO A 51 20.87 1.41 12.93
CA PRO A 51 20.51 2.83 13.03
C PRO A 51 19.42 3.26 12.04
N PHE A 52 19.05 2.40 11.09
CA PHE A 52 18.15 2.73 9.99
C PHE A 52 16.74 2.17 10.19
N LYS A 53 15.80 2.61 9.35
CA LYS A 53 14.46 2.03 9.25
C LYS A 53 14.21 1.46 7.86
N VAL A 54 13.41 0.41 7.81
CA VAL A 54 12.79 -0.10 6.59
C VAL A 54 11.28 0.04 6.71
N MET A 55 10.63 0.41 5.62
CA MET A 55 9.19 0.62 5.54
C MET A 55 8.60 -0.26 4.46
N TYR A 56 7.41 -0.83 4.72
CA TYR A 56 6.76 -1.73 3.78
C TYR A 56 5.23 -1.54 3.79
N VAL A 57 4.66 -1.30 2.62
CA VAL A 57 3.22 -1.23 2.38
C VAL A 57 2.78 -2.53 1.70
N SER A 58 2.64 -3.60 2.49
CA SER A 58 2.37 -4.95 1.97
C SER A 58 0.99 -5.04 1.32
N LYS A 59 0.92 -5.33 0.01
CA LYS A 59 -0.36 -5.46 -0.73
C LYS A 59 -1.25 -4.22 -0.65
N GLY A 60 -0.64 -3.05 -0.49
CA GLY A 60 -1.33 -1.77 -0.53
C GLY A 60 -0.47 -0.72 -1.23
N PRO A 61 -0.85 0.56 -1.17
CA PRO A 61 -2.05 1.10 -0.51
C PRO A 61 -3.39 0.60 -1.10
N ALA A 62 -4.47 0.64 -0.32
CA ALA A 62 -5.81 0.38 -0.81
C ALA A 62 -6.42 1.69 -1.33
N LEU A 63 -6.50 1.83 -2.66
CA LEU A 63 -7.09 2.97 -3.35
C LEU A 63 -7.62 2.55 -4.73
N ASP A 64 -8.32 3.45 -5.42
CA ASP A 64 -8.63 3.30 -6.83
C ASP A 64 -7.40 3.65 -7.69
N TYR A 65 -6.76 2.63 -8.27
CA TYR A 65 -5.58 2.80 -9.13
C TYR A 65 -5.88 3.44 -10.50
N THR A 66 -7.15 3.62 -10.86
CA THR A 66 -7.53 4.39 -12.06
C THR A 66 -7.51 5.90 -11.81
N ASP A 67 -7.60 6.34 -10.54
CA ASP A 67 -7.41 7.74 -10.15
C ASP A 67 -5.91 8.03 -9.98
N VAL A 68 -5.27 8.40 -11.09
CA VAL A 68 -3.83 8.74 -11.14
C VAL A 68 -3.48 9.87 -10.18
N THR A 69 -4.38 10.83 -9.95
CA THR A 69 -4.12 11.97 -9.05
C THR A 69 -4.09 11.49 -7.60
N LEU A 70 -5.06 10.68 -7.19
CA LEU A 70 -5.05 10.04 -5.87
C LEU A 70 -3.84 9.14 -5.68
N PHE A 71 -3.50 8.34 -6.69
CA PHE A 71 -2.32 7.50 -6.65
C PHE A 71 -1.05 8.33 -6.40
N THR A 72 -0.83 9.39 -7.19
CA THR A 72 0.32 10.28 -7.01
C THR A 72 0.34 10.91 -5.63
N ASP A 73 -0.77 11.46 -5.14
CA ASP A 73 -0.85 12.07 -3.80
C ASP A 73 -0.47 11.08 -2.68
N VAL A 74 -1.00 9.86 -2.77
CA VAL A 74 -0.75 8.80 -1.79
C VAL A 74 0.73 8.39 -1.82
N ILE A 75 1.29 8.13 -3.01
CA ILE A 75 2.69 7.72 -3.15
C ILE A 75 3.65 8.81 -2.68
N THR A 76 3.42 10.07 -3.06
CA THR A 76 4.23 11.21 -2.59
C THR A 76 4.17 11.35 -1.08
N THR A 77 2.99 11.15 -0.47
CA THR A 77 2.86 11.17 1.00
C THR A 77 3.66 10.06 1.66
N LEU A 78 3.61 8.84 1.13
CA LEU A 78 4.35 7.69 1.65
C LEU A 78 5.87 7.91 1.51
N GLU A 79 6.34 8.43 0.38
CA GLU A 79 7.74 8.76 0.13
C GLU A 79 8.25 9.83 1.10
N ASN A 80 7.49 10.92 1.28
CA ASN A 80 7.84 11.99 2.21
C ASN A 80 7.94 11.47 3.65
N ARG A 81 7.03 10.58 4.04
CA ARG A 81 7.05 9.95 5.35
C ARG A 81 8.27 9.04 5.54
N ALA A 82 8.67 8.31 4.50
CA ALA A 82 9.90 7.51 4.52
C ALA A 82 11.16 8.38 4.69
N LYS A 83 11.24 9.51 3.97
CA LYS A 83 12.32 10.49 4.10
C LYS A 83 12.38 11.07 5.52
N GLN A 84 11.24 11.52 6.07
CA GLN A 84 11.14 12.07 7.43
C GLN A 84 11.55 11.07 8.51
N GLN A 85 11.34 9.78 8.27
CA GLN A 85 11.69 8.73 9.22
C GLN A 85 13.11 8.18 9.03
N HIS A 86 13.88 8.71 8.07
CA HIS A 86 15.19 8.22 7.67
C HIS A 86 15.18 6.73 7.30
N ALA A 87 14.13 6.31 6.58
CA ALA A 87 14.05 4.96 6.07
C ALA A 87 15.01 4.79 4.89
N ILE A 88 15.82 3.73 4.92
CA ILE A 88 16.74 3.39 3.82
C ILE A 88 16.00 2.76 2.63
N TRP A 89 14.80 2.21 2.87
CA TRP A 89 13.94 1.68 1.84
C TRP A 89 12.47 1.77 2.25
N LEU A 90 11.63 2.27 1.34
CA LEU A 90 10.18 2.07 1.31
C LEU A 90 9.83 1.06 0.19
N LYS A 91 9.32 -0.11 0.55
CA LYS A 91 8.77 -1.08 -0.40
C LYS A 91 7.26 -0.93 -0.49
N ILE A 92 6.73 -0.99 -1.70
CA ILE A 92 5.29 -0.99 -2.00
C ILE A 92 5.05 -2.09 -3.04
N ASP A 93 4.09 -2.97 -2.79
CA ASP A 93 3.76 -4.09 -3.68
C ASP A 93 2.23 -4.31 -3.76
N PRO A 94 1.52 -3.43 -4.47
CA PRO A 94 0.07 -3.44 -4.44
C PRO A 94 -0.52 -4.64 -5.18
N ASP A 95 -1.76 -5.01 -4.85
CA ASP A 95 -2.44 -6.16 -5.47
C ASP A 95 -3.14 -5.78 -6.77
N VAL A 96 -2.42 -5.11 -7.67
CA VAL A 96 -2.96 -4.61 -8.95
C VAL A 96 -2.73 -5.64 -10.05
N VAL A 97 -3.81 -6.05 -10.71
CA VAL A 97 -3.75 -6.98 -11.85
C VAL A 97 -3.25 -6.21 -13.08
N LEU A 98 -2.15 -6.66 -13.68
CA LEU A 98 -1.59 -6.07 -14.90
C LEU A 98 -2.25 -6.60 -16.17
N ALA A 99 -2.55 -7.90 -16.19
CA ALA A 99 -3.22 -8.57 -17.30
C ALA A 99 -3.89 -9.86 -16.81
N THR A 100 -4.82 -10.39 -17.59
CA THR A 100 -5.42 -11.71 -17.42
C THR A 100 -5.34 -12.46 -18.73
N GLY A 101 -4.95 -13.74 -18.71
CA GLY A 101 -4.79 -14.55 -19.92
C GLY A 101 -3.40 -15.20 -20.01
N LEU A 102 -3.17 -15.98 -21.06
CA LEU A 102 -1.82 -16.43 -21.42
C LEU A 102 -1.20 -15.38 -22.34
N PRO A 103 0.05 -14.93 -22.08
CA PRO A 103 0.72 -13.98 -22.97
C PRO A 103 0.69 -14.48 -24.42
N ASP A 104 0.37 -13.59 -25.35
CA ASP A 104 0.27 -13.86 -26.79
C ASP A 104 -0.84 -14.87 -27.20
N SER A 105 -1.82 -15.14 -26.33
CA SER A 105 -3.02 -15.93 -26.68
C SER A 105 -4.24 -15.05 -26.97
N GLU A 106 -5.30 -15.63 -27.55
CA GLU A 106 -6.58 -14.93 -27.78
C GLU A 106 -7.24 -14.40 -26.49
N ASP A 107 -6.87 -14.95 -25.34
CA ASP A 107 -7.39 -14.55 -24.03
C ASP A 107 -6.50 -13.52 -23.32
N ASP A 108 -5.39 -13.06 -23.93
CA ASP A 108 -4.51 -12.02 -23.37
C ASP A 108 -5.21 -10.67 -23.30
N LYS A 109 -5.61 -10.26 -22.09
CA LYS A 109 -6.31 -9.02 -21.82
C LYS A 109 -5.50 -8.19 -20.84
N LEU A 110 -4.90 -7.13 -21.36
CA LEU A 110 -4.28 -6.08 -20.56
C LEU A 110 -5.33 -5.40 -19.68
N ASN A 111 -4.96 -5.14 -18.43
CA ASN A 111 -5.79 -4.39 -17.50
C ASN A 111 -5.26 -2.95 -17.43
N MET A 112 -6.12 -1.96 -17.67
CA MET A 112 -5.73 -0.54 -17.76
C MET A 112 -5.26 0.08 -16.43
N THR A 113 -5.26 -0.69 -15.34
CA THR A 113 -4.77 -0.26 -14.02
C THR A 113 -3.29 -0.55 -13.79
N GLY A 114 -2.63 -1.24 -14.74
CA GLY A 114 -1.26 -1.76 -14.64
C GLY A 114 -0.32 -1.30 -15.74
#